data_AF-A0A1Y3VNB3-F1
#
_entry.id   AF-A0A1Y3VNB3-F1
#
_cell.length_a   1.000
_cell.length_b   1.000
_cell.length_c   1.000
_cell.angle_alpha   90.00
_cell.angle_beta   90.00
_cell.angle_gamma   90.00
#
_symmetry.space_group_name_H-M   'P 1'
#
loop_
_entity.id
_entity.type
_entity.pdbx_description
1 polymer ?
#
loop_
_entity_poly.entity_id
_entity_poly.type
_entity_poly.pdbx_seq_one_letter_code
_entity_poly.pdbx_strand_id
1 'polypeptide(L)'
;MKPPNLLDYIRHLKAPIRFISCEPFLEDLGELDLKGINWVIVGGESGVQARPMKEEWVLNIKRQTETNHIPFFFKQWGTWSADGVKSNKKVNGKLLQGVVIQNMPTIKK
;
A
#
# COMPACT_ATOMS: atom_id res chain seq x y z
N MET A 1 -23.53 18.37 -1.75
CA MET A 1 -23.39 16.93 -1.45
C MET A 1 -21.90 16.59 -1.46
N LYS A 2 -21.36 15.96 -0.42
CA LYS A 2 -20.00 15.41 -0.49
C LYS A 2 -20.01 14.27 -1.51
N PRO A 3 -19.00 14.18 -2.40
CA PRO A 3 -18.90 13.03 -3.28
C PRO A 3 -18.83 11.75 -2.42
N PRO A 4 -19.51 10.68 -2.82
CA PRO A 4 -19.47 9.41 -2.10
C PRO A 4 -18.03 8.91 -2.01
N ASN A 5 -17.65 8.43 -0.82
CA ASN A 5 -16.30 7.94 -0.55
C ASN A 5 -16.04 6.68 -1.37
N LEU A 6 -14.93 6.61 -2.09
CA LEU A 6 -14.51 5.44 -2.88
C LEU A 6 -14.57 4.14 -2.07
N LEU A 7 -14.22 4.19 -0.79
CA LEU A 7 -14.25 3.05 0.11
C LEU A 7 -15.65 2.49 0.31
N ASP A 8 -16.67 3.35 0.33
CA ASP A 8 -18.06 2.92 0.50
C ASP A 8 -18.52 2.08 -0.69
N TYR A 9 -18.11 2.43 -1.92
CA TYR A 9 -18.39 1.61 -3.09
C TYR A 9 -17.77 0.22 -2.99
N ILE A 10 -16.48 0.16 -2.65
CA ILE A 10 -15.73 -1.11 -2.59
C ILE A 10 -16.34 -2.06 -1.55
N ARG A 11 -16.76 -1.53 -0.39
CA ARG A 11 -17.37 -2.32 0.70
C ARG A 11 -18.64 -3.05 0.28
N HIS A 12 -19.44 -2.45 -0.59
CA HIS A 12 -20.72 -3.02 -1.02
C HIS A 12 -20.59 -4.00 -2.20
N LEU A 13 -19.41 -4.14 -2.79
CA LEU A 13 -19.18 -5.13 -3.84
C LEU A 13 -19.28 -6.56 -3.27
N LYS A 14 -20.01 -7.42 -3.97
CA LYS A 14 -20.02 -8.87 -3.73
C LYS A 14 -18.76 -9.50 -4.35
N ALA A 15 -17.62 -9.21 -3.75
CA ALA A 15 -16.32 -9.74 -4.16
C ALA A 15 -15.70 -10.52 -2.99
N PRO A 16 -15.06 -11.68 -3.25
CA PRO A 16 -14.37 -12.47 -2.22
C PRO A 16 -13.14 -11.74 -1.66
N ILE A 17 -12.54 -10.85 -2.46
CA ILE A 17 -11.43 -9.98 -2.06
C ILE A 17 -11.79 -8.54 -2.43
N ARG A 18 -11.63 -7.63 -1.48
CA ARG A 18 -11.75 -6.18 -1.56
C ARG A 18 -10.46 -5.59 -1.06
N PHE A 19 -9.71 -4.96 -1.96
CA PHE A 19 -8.39 -4.45 -1.64
C PHE A 19 -8.27 -2.97 -1.95
N ILE A 20 -7.34 -2.31 -1.28
CA ILE A 20 -6.88 -0.97 -1.63
C ILE A 20 -5.45 -1.09 -2.11
N SER A 21 -5.14 -0.48 -3.26
CA SER A 21 -3.77 -0.26 -3.68
C SER A 21 -3.41 1.21 -3.53
N CYS A 22 -2.48 1.51 -2.63
CA CYS A 22 -1.91 2.82 -2.43
C CYS A 22 -0.69 2.95 -3.35
N GLU A 23 -0.93 3.12 -4.64
CA GLU A 23 0.11 3.15 -5.67
C GLU A 23 -0.21 4.12 -6.83
N PRO A 24 0.76 4.93 -7.29
CA PRO A 24 2.00 5.25 -6.59
C PRO A 24 1.69 5.95 -5.25
N PHE A 25 2.41 5.60 -4.19
CA PHE A 25 2.19 6.20 -2.88
C PHE A 25 2.99 7.49 -2.73
N LEU A 26 2.30 8.61 -2.87
CA LEU A 26 2.92 9.93 -3.09
C LEU A 26 2.81 10.88 -1.89
N GLU A 27 1.97 10.54 -0.93
CA GLU A 27 1.71 11.32 0.27
C GLU A 27 1.21 10.42 1.40
N ASP A 28 1.24 10.93 2.62
CA ASP A 28 0.61 10.27 3.76
C ASP A 28 -0.91 10.40 3.63
N LEU A 29 -1.60 9.26 3.58
CA LEU A 29 -3.06 9.25 3.57
C LEU A 29 -3.67 9.39 4.98
N GLY A 30 -2.84 9.50 6.02
CA GLY A 30 -3.30 9.59 7.40
C GLY A 30 -4.03 8.33 7.81
N GLU A 31 -5.18 8.47 8.48
CA GLU A 31 -6.00 7.34 8.91
C GLU A 31 -6.98 6.91 7.80
N LEU A 32 -6.90 5.64 7.41
CA LEU A 32 -7.81 5.02 6.46
C LEU A 32 -8.88 4.23 7.20
N ASP A 33 -10.13 4.39 6.80
CA ASP A 33 -11.21 3.51 7.24
C ASP A 33 -11.15 2.19 6.46
N LEU A 34 -10.45 1.20 7.02
CA LEU A 34 -10.23 -0.11 6.41
C LEU A 34 -11.38 -1.09 6.61
N LYS A 35 -12.53 -0.65 7.15
CA LYS A 35 -13.68 -1.52 7.37
C LYS A 35 -14.11 -2.20 6.07
N GLY A 36 -14.23 -3.52 6.10
CA GLY A 36 -14.66 -4.34 4.95
C GLY A 36 -13.58 -4.56 3.88
N ILE A 37 -12.38 -4.02 4.07
CA ILE A 37 -11.20 -4.28 3.25
C ILE A 37 -10.46 -5.48 3.83
N ASN A 38 -9.92 -6.32 2.96
CA ASN A 38 -9.26 -7.57 3.36
C ASN A 38 -7.87 -7.73 2.76
N TRP A 39 -7.37 -6.72 2.04
CA TRP A 39 -5.99 -6.68 1.57
C TRP A 39 -5.56 -5.24 1.28
N VAL A 40 -4.33 -4.88 1.64
CA VAL A 40 -3.77 -3.56 1.33
C VAL A 40 -2.42 -3.72 0.65
N ILE A 41 -2.22 -3.01 -0.44
CA ILE A 41 -0.99 -2.98 -1.23
C ILE A 41 -0.40 -1.56 -1.15
N VAL A 42 0.91 -1.46 -0.97
CA VAL A 42 1.64 -0.19 -1.00
C VAL A 42 2.86 -0.32 -1.91
N GLY A 43 3.11 0.70 -2.72
CA GLY A 43 4.25 0.72 -3.64
C GLY A 43 4.57 2.11 -4.19
N GLY A 44 5.85 2.34 -4.42
CA GLY A 44 6.35 3.61 -4.96
C GLY A 44 6.31 3.70 -6.48
N GLU A 45 6.42 4.93 -6.97
CA GLU A 45 6.37 5.26 -8.39
C GLU A 45 7.59 4.74 -9.15
N SER A 46 7.39 4.30 -10.39
CA SER A 46 8.46 3.86 -11.29
C SER A 46 8.52 4.78 -12.51
N GLY A 47 9.72 4.99 -13.06
CA GLY A 47 9.93 5.74 -14.30
C GLY A 47 10.88 6.92 -14.12
N VAL A 48 11.17 7.61 -15.23
CA VAL A 48 12.16 8.71 -15.25
C VAL A 48 11.74 9.87 -14.35
N GLN A 49 10.44 10.15 -14.28
CA GLN A 49 9.84 11.24 -13.49
C GLN A 49 9.22 10.74 -12.18
N ALA A 50 9.59 9.54 -11.73
CA ALA A 50 9.08 9.01 -10.47
C ALA A 50 9.37 9.97 -9.31
N ARG A 51 8.43 10.08 -8.38
CA ARG A 51 8.55 10.82 -7.13
C ARG A 51 8.94 9.88 -5.98
N PRO A 52 9.69 10.38 -4.97
CA PRO A 52 10.07 9.58 -3.81
C PRO A 52 8.85 9.32 -2.93
N MET A 53 8.77 8.10 -2.41
CA MET A 53 7.87 7.69 -1.34
C MET A 53 8.68 7.65 -0.06
N LYS A 54 8.10 8.11 1.05
CA LYS A 54 8.79 8.08 2.35
C LYS A 54 8.44 6.84 3.16
N GLU A 55 9.40 6.32 3.92
CA GLU A 55 9.21 5.11 4.72
C GLU A 55 8.13 5.28 5.79
N GLU A 56 8.07 6.45 6.44
CA GLU A 56 7.10 6.71 7.49
C GLU A 56 5.64 6.59 7.02
N TRP A 57 5.36 6.92 5.75
CA TRP A 57 4.02 6.78 5.18
C TRP A 57 3.65 5.30 5.06
N VAL A 58 4.58 4.48 4.56
CA VAL A 58 4.39 3.04 4.38
C VAL A 58 4.15 2.37 5.74
N LEU A 59 4.95 2.75 6.74
CA LEU A 59 4.83 2.24 8.10
C LEU A 59 3.51 2.67 8.76
N ASN A 60 3.00 3.87 8.49
CA ASN A 60 1.68 4.28 8.96
C ASN A 60 0.58 3.35 8.44
N ILE A 61 0.56 3.06 7.14
CA ILE A 61 -0.41 2.11 6.55
C ILE A 61 -0.23 0.70 7.11
N LYS A 62 1.01 0.21 7.20
CA LYS A 62 1.31 -1.11 7.76
C LYS A 62 0.75 -1.25 9.18
N ARG A 63 0.99 -0.29 10.06
CA ARG A 63 0.47 -0.28 11.44
C ARG A 63 -1.06 -0.35 11.47
N GLN A 64 -1.74 0.40 10.60
CA GLN A 64 -3.20 0.36 10.50
C GLN A 64 -3.71 -1.01 10.05
N THR A 65 -3.04 -1.63 9.08
CA THR A 65 -3.39 -2.99 8.63
C THR A 65 -3.17 -4.03 9.71
N GLU A 66 -2.08 -3.94 10.48
CA GLU A 66 -1.80 -4.84 11.60
C GLU A 66 -2.85 -4.73 12.70
N THR A 67 -3.23 -3.50 13.06
CA THR A 67 -4.29 -3.24 14.05
C THR A 67 -5.63 -3.86 13.64
N ASN A 68 -5.92 -3.87 12.33
CA ASN A 68 -7.15 -4.41 11.77
C ASN A 68 -7.04 -5.89 11.34
N HIS A 69 -5.88 -6.54 11.58
CA HIS A 69 -5.61 -7.91 11.14
C HIS A 69 -5.79 -8.12 9.62
N ILE A 70 -5.44 -7.11 8.83
CA ILE A 70 -5.52 -7.12 7.37
C ILE A 70 -4.15 -7.46 6.79
N PRO A 71 -4.05 -8.41 5.84
CA PRO A 71 -2.82 -8.69 5.12
C PRO A 71 -2.26 -7.44 4.42
N PHE A 72 -0.98 -7.19 4.64
CA PHE A 72 -0.21 -6.09 4.06
C PHE A 72 0.76 -6.60 3.01
N PHE A 73 0.77 -5.94 1.86
CA PHE A 73 1.68 -6.24 0.76
C PHE A 73 2.50 -5.01 0.39
N PHE A 74 3.77 -5.01 0.77
CA PHE A 74 4.73 -4.06 0.24
C PHE A 74 5.24 -4.55 -1.12
N LYS A 75 4.90 -3.82 -2.18
CA LYS A 75 5.22 -4.24 -3.54
C LYS A 75 6.67 -3.94 -3.88
N GLN A 76 7.08 -2.69 -3.74
CA GLN A 76 8.44 -2.18 -3.97
C GLN A 76 8.53 -0.69 -3.66
N TRP A 77 9.76 -0.17 -3.55
CA TRP A 77 10.04 1.26 -3.45
C TRP A 77 9.89 2.04 -4.76
N GLY A 78 9.99 1.37 -5.91
CA GLY A 78 10.02 2.05 -7.21
C GLY A 78 11.40 2.64 -7.52
N THR A 79 11.43 3.76 -8.23
CA THR A 79 12.69 4.36 -8.72
C THR A 79 13.52 5.03 -7.63
N TRP A 80 12.93 5.38 -6.49
CA TRP A 80 13.64 5.93 -5.33
C TRP A 80 13.76 4.84 -4.26
N SER A 81 14.90 4.70 -3.60
CA SER A 81 15.06 3.82 -2.43
C SER A 81 14.46 4.45 -1.17
N ALA A 82 14.39 3.68 -0.08
CA ALA A 82 14.03 4.19 1.24
C ALA A 82 14.90 5.40 1.66
N ASP A 83 16.18 5.38 1.31
CA ASP A 83 17.16 6.43 1.62
C ASP A 83 17.08 7.64 0.65
N GLY A 84 16.09 7.68 -0.25
CA GLY A 84 15.95 8.76 -1.21
C GLY A 84 16.97 8.73 -2.34
N VAL A 85 17.57 7.57 -2.63
CA VAL A 85 18.51 7.41 -3.76
C VAL A 85 17.76 6.98 -5.01
N LYS A 86 17.94 7.73 -6.10
CA LYS A 86 17.36 7.42 -7.41
C LYS A 86 18.15 6.31 -8.09
N SER A 87 17.49 5.20 -8.44
CA SER A 87 18.11 4.07 -9.14
C SER A 87 17.05 3.25 -9.90
N ASN A 88 17.45 2.10 -10.44
CA ASN A 88 16.52 1.16 -11.06
C ASN A 88 15.64 0.52 -9.99
N LYS A 89 14.32 0.43 -10.23
CA LYS A 89 13.37 -0.22 -9.32
C LYS A 89 13.75 -1.65 -8.92
N LYS A 90 14.43 -2.38 -9.80
CA LYS A 90 14.94 -3.73 -9.52
C LYS A 90 16.01 -3.73 -8.43
N VAL A 91 16.81 -2.67 -8.33
CA VAL A 91 17.86 -2.50 -7.32
C VAL A 91 17.24 -2.10 -5.98
N ASN A 92 16.35 -1.09 -5.98
CA ASN A 92 15.70 -0.64 -4.74
C ASN A 92 14.79 -1.73 -4.14
N GLY A 93 14.19 -2.56 -4.99
CA GLY A 93 13.58 -3.81 -4.57
C GLY A 93 12.39 -3.63 -3.63
N LYS A 94 12.25 -4.60 -2.72
CA LYS A 94 11.02 -4.86 -1.96
C LYS A 94 11.25 -4.96 -0.45
N LEU A 95 12.42 -4.55 0.02
CA LEU A 95 12.76 -4.61 1.44
C LEU A 95 12.17 -3.39 2.15
N LEU A 96 11.26 -3.61 3.08
CA LEU A 96 10.79 -2.60 4.03
C LEU A 96 11.44 -2.93 5.37
N GLN A 97 12.25 -2.03 5.93
CA GLN A 97 13.03 -2.30 7.15
C GLN A 97 13.82 -3.62 7.10
N GLY A 98 14.44 -3.91 5.96
CA GLY A 98 15.25 -5.12 5.76
C GLY A 98 14.48 -6.43 5.54
N VAL A 99 13.14 -6.40 5.50
CA VAL A 99 12.31 -7.60 5.32
C VAL A 99 11.40 -7.49 4.11
N VAL A 100 11.11 -8.62 3.47
CA VAL A 100 10.10 -8.71 2.39
C VAL A 100 8.75 -9.00 3.03
N ILE A 101 7.79 -8.09 2.86
CA ILE A 101 6.42 -8.25 3.38
C ILE A 101 5.46 -8.31 2.20
N GLN A 102 5.06 -9.50 1.80
CA GLN A 102 4.17 -9.74 0.65
C GLN A 102 3.03 -10.69 1.04
N ASN A 103 2.33 -10.34 2.13
CA ASN A 103 1.26 -11.18 2.66
C ASN A 103 0.05 -11.13 1.73
N MET A 104 -0.44 -12.31 1.35
CA MET A 104 -1.61 -12.48 0.49
C MET A 104 -2.88 -12.65 1.33
N PRO A 105 -4.05 -12.23 0.82
CA PRO A 105 -5.31 -12.48 1.49
C PRO A 105 -5.71 -13.96 1.38
N THR A 106 -6.29 -14.49 2.45
CA THR A 106 -6.89 -15.81 2.43
C THR A 106 -8.33 -15.70 1.94
N ILE A 107 -8.70 -16.44 0.89
CA ILE A 107 -10.10 -16.59 0.49
C ILE A 107 -10.72 -17.65 1.40
N LYS A 108 -11.64 -17.25 2.27
CA LYS A 108 -12.50 -18.21 2.95
C LYS A 108 -13.56 -18.67 1.94
N LYS A 109 -13.54 -19.96 1.60
CA LYS A 109 -14.54 -20.62 0.76
C LYS A 109 -15.88 -20.69 1.47
#